data_AF-A0A918FP80-F1
#
_entry.id   AF-A0A918FP80-F1
#
_cell.length_a   1.000
_cell.length_b   1.000
_cell.length_c   1.000
_cell.angle_alpha   90.00
_cell.angle_beta   90.00
_cell.angle_gamma   90.00
#
_symmetry.space_group_name_H-M   'P 1'
#
loop_
_entity.id
_entity.type
_entity.pdbx_description
1 polymer ?
#
loop_
_entity_poly.entity_id
_entity_poly.type
_entity_poly.pdbx_seq_one_letter_code
_entity_poly.pdbx_strand_id
1 'polypeptide(L)'
;MLTEALTAVVAAGGTAVVQAASTDAWTGFKQRLAALMGRGDAQSTGAELERLDRTATAIANASPEQLERVRTLQEGTWQSRLEVWFESASNEERARAAAELQRLIEVAKGAESPGTTYQGDVRQNVKASGNARVYQLGQGEMRISDK
;
A
#
# COMPACT_ATOMS: atom_id res chain seq x y z
N MET A 1 -17.77 -6.75 19.21
CA MET A 1 -18.19 -5.45 18.64
C MET A 1 -16.94 -4.60 18.41
N LEU A 2 -16.65 -4.25 17.15
CA LEU A 2 -15.63 -3.25 16.81
C LEU A 2 -16.16 -1.86 17.20
N THR A 3 -15.29 -0.94 17.59
CA THR A 3 -15.68 0.46 17.81
C THR A 3 -15.97 1.12 16.45
N GLU A 4 -16.83 2.14 16.41
CA GLU A 4 -17.16 2.85 15.15
C GLU A 4 -15.90 3.37 14.43
N ALA A 5 -14.93 3.89 15.19
CA ALA A 5 -13.65 4.33 14.66
C ALA A 5 -12.86 3.19 14.00
N LEU A 6 -12.91 1.98 14.56
CA LEU A 6 -12.22 0.83 13.99
C LEU A 6 -12.95 0.29 12.76
N THR A 7 -14.28 0.30 12.76
CA THR A 7 -15.08 -0.05 11.57
C THR A 7 -14.73 0.85 10.39
N ALA A 8 -14.57 2.17 10.61
CA ALA A 8 -14.14 3.10 9.57
C ALA A 8 -12.74 2.78 9.03
N VAL A 9 -11.79 2.42 9.90
CA VAL A 9 -10.44 2.00 9.49
C VAL A 9 -10.48 0.71 8.67
N VAL A 10 -11.30 -0.26 9.06
CA VAL A 10 -11.44 -1.53 8.35
C VAL A 10 -12.07 -1.34 6.96
N ALA A 11 -13.13 -0.54 6.86
CA ALA A 11 -13.76 -0.17 5.59
C ALA A 11 -12.74 0.52 4.66
N ALA A 12 -12.01 1.51 5.18
CA ALA A 12 -10.96 2.19 4.42
C ALA A 12 -9.81 1.25 4.00
N GLY A 13 -9.56 0.18 4.77
CA GLY A 13 -8.58 -0.84 4.43
C GLY A 13 -8.94 -1.62 3.17
N GLY A 14 -10.23 -1.94 2.96
CA GLY A 14 -10.71 -2.59 1.74
C GLY A 14 -10.45 -1.75 0.49
N THR A 15 -10.78 -0.46 0.54
CA THR A 15 -10.46 0.51 -0.51
C THR A 15 -8.95 0.63 -0.74
N ALA A 16 -8.15 0.74 0.32
CA ALA A 16 -6.69 0.87 0.21
C ALA A 16 -6.03 -0.32 -0.50
N VAL A 17 -6.55 -1.54 -0.34
CA VAL A 17 -6.04 -2.72 -1.08
C VAL A 17 -6.21 -2.53 -2.59
N VAL A 18 -7.39 -2.12 -3.03
CA VAL A 18 -7.73 -1.98 -4.45
C VAL A 18 -7.00 -0.80 -5.09
N GLN A 19 -6.87 0.31 -4.35
CA GLN A 19 -6.07 1.46 -4.75
C GLN A 19 -4.61 1.06 -4.93
N ALA A 20 -3.99 0.47 -3.90
CA ALA A 20 -2.59 0.07 -3.95
C ALA A 20 -2.33 -0.96 -5.06
N ALA A 21 -3.25 -1.92 -5.28
CA ALA A 21 -3.13 -2.96 -6.31
C ALA A 21 -3.06 -2.41 -7.75
N SER A 22 -3.50 -1.16 -7.97
CA SER A 22 -3.42 -0.49 -9.26
C SER A 22 -2.15 0.37 -9.43
N THR A 23 -1.20 0.30 -8.48
CA THR A 23 -0.03 1.20 -8.40
C THR A 23 1.28 0.44 -8.15
N ASP A 24 2.41 1.12 -8.34
CA ASP A 24 3.74 0.57 -8.03
C ASP A 24 3.97 0.33 -6.52
N ALA A 25 3.15 0.96 -5.66
CA ALA A 25 3.21 0.76 -4.21
C ALA A 25 2.73 -0.65 -3.78
N TRP A 26 2.08 -1.40 -4.69
CA TRP A 26 1.47 -2.70 -4.41
C TRP A 26 2.41 -3.69 -3.74
N THR A 27 3.65 -3.81 -4.24
CA THR A 27 4.61 -4.81 -3.74
C THR A 27 4.93 -4.60 -2.26
N GLY A 28 5.15 -3.35 -1.83
CA GLY A 28 5.40 -3.03 -0.43
C GLY A 28 4.14 -3.12 0.42
N PHE A 29 2.99 -2.72 -0.13
CA PHE A 29 1.70 -2.77 0.55
C PHE A 29 1.31 -4.22 0.88
N LYS A 30 1.33 -5.13 -0.10
CA LYS A 30 0.87 -6.52 0.07
C LYS A 30 1.70 -7.28 1.10
N GLN A 31 3.02 -7.04 1.14
CA GLN A 31 3.92 -7.67 2.10
C GLN A 31 3.59 -7.27 3.54
N ARG A 32 3.37 -5.98 3.79
CA ARG A 32 3.04 -5.47 5.12
C ARG A 32 1.66 -5.91 5.57
N LEU A 33 0.66 -5.87 4.67
CA LEU A 33 -0.69 -6.30 5.00
C LEU A 33 -0.75 -7.81 5.30
N ALA A 34 -0.07 -8.65 4.51
CA ALA A 34 -0.03 -10.08 4.78
C ALA A 34 0.76 -10.44 6.05
N ALA A 35 1.84 -9.71 6.36
CA ALA A 35 2.55 -9.87 7.63
C ALA A 35 1.67 -9.50 8.83
N LEU A 36 0.92 -8.39 8.70
CA LEU A 36 -0.05 -7.95 9.69
C LEU A 36 -1.12 -9.02 9.93
N MET A 37 -1.75 -9.51 8.87
CA MET A 37 -2.84 -10.48 8.96
C MET A 37 -2.36 -11.89 9.35
N GLY A 38 -1.15 -12.27 8.96
CA GLY A 38 -0.55 -13.54 9.35
C GLY A 38 -0.05 -13.59 10.80
N ARG A 39 -0.05 -12.46 11.54
CA ARG A 39 0.42 -12.39 12.94
C ARG A 39 1.85 -12.95 13.15
N GLY A 40 2.69 -12.81 12.12
CA GLY A 40 4.05 -13.36 12.13
C GLY A 40 4.16 -14.88 11.87
N ASP A 41 3.04 -15.58 11.66
CA ASP A 41 3.05 -16.97 11.19
C ASP A 41 3.29 -17.03 9.67
N ALA A 42 4.37 -17.69 9.27
CA ALA A 42 4.82 -17.72 7.88
C ALA A 42 3.79 -18.39 6.95
N GLN A 43 3.08 -19.42 7.43
CA GLN A 43 2.07 -20.11 6.64
C GLN A 43 0.84 -19.21 6.40
N SER A 44 0.35 -18.55 7.46
CA SER A 44 -0.77 -17.62 7.39
C SER A 44 -0.42 -16.40 6.54
N THR A 45 0.79 -15.84 6.69
CA THR A 45 1.28 -14.75 5.84
C THR A 45 1.34 -15.17 4.37
N GLY A 46 1.83 -16.37 4.06
CA GLY A 46 1.84 -16.90 2.69
C GLY A 46 0.45 -16.99 2.08
N ALA A 47 -0.52 -17.52 2.82
CA ALA A 47 -1.91 -17.64 2.36
C ALA A 47 -2.56 -16.28 2.09
N GLU A 48 -2.28 -15.26 2.90
CA GLU A 48 -2.79 -13.91 2.68
C GLU A 48 -2.07 -13.20 1.52
N LEU A 49 -0.78 -13.44 1.31
CA LEU A 49 -0.06 -12.97 0.11
C LEU A 49 -0.67 -13.51 -1.19
N GLU A 50 -0.93 -14.82 -1.26
CA GLU A 50 -1.56 -15.44 -2.44
C GLU A 50 -2.96 -14.87 -2.72
N ARG A 51 -3.72 -14.53 -1.67
CA ARG A 51 -5.03 -13.88 -1.82
C ARG A 51 -4.88 -12.47 -2.38
N LEU A 52 -3.95 -11.68 -1.85
CA LEU A 52 -3.64 -10.34 -2.33
C LEU A 52 -3.22 -10.39 -3.81
N ASP A 53 -2.33 -11.31 -4.18
CA ASP A 53 -1.88 -11.47 -5.57
C ASP A 53 -3.02 -11.83 -6.53
N ARG A 54 -3.99 -12.65 -6.08
CA ARG A 54 -5.21 -12.92 -6.86
C ARG A 54 -6.08 -11.67 -7.03
N THR A 55 -6.19 -10.82 -6.01
CA THR A 55 -6.91 -9.54 -6.12
C THR A 55 -6.27 -8.63 -7.16
N ALA A 56 -4.95 -8.44 -7.10
CA ALA A 56 -4.23 -7.63 -8.09
C ALA A 56 -4.38 -8.19 -9.51
N THR A 57 -4.28 -9.51 -9.67
CA THR A 57 -4.50 -10.18 -10.96
C THR A 57 -5.92 -9.99 -11.48
N ALA A 58 -6.93 -10.07 -10.61
CA ALA A 58 -8.33 -9.86 -11.00
C ALA A 58 -8.57 -8.42 -11.48
N ILE A 59 -7.98 -7.43 -10.79
CA ILE A 59 -8.07 -6.02 -11.18
C ILE A 59 -7.34 -5.78 -12.50
N ALA A 60 -6.12 -6.30 -12.67
CA ALA A 60 -5.32 -6.12 -13.87
C ALA A 60 -5.94 -6.76 -15.12
N ASN A 61 -6.66 -7.87 -14.97
CA ASN A 61 -7.31 -8.58 -16.08
C ASN A 61 -8.74 -8.09 -16.37
N ALA A 62 -9.30 -7.18 -15.57
CA ALA A 62 -10.64 -6.67 -15.78
C ALA A 62 -10.69 -5.77 -17.03
N SER A 63 -11.74 -5.92 -17.84
CA SER A 63 -11.97 -4.98 -18.94
C SER A 63 -12.34 -3.60 -18.38
N PRO A 64 -12.13 -2.49 -19.12
CA PRO A 64 -12.48 -1.15 -18.64
C PRO A 64 -13.94 -1.02 -18.18
N GLU A 65 -14.87 -1.73 -18.82
CA GLU A 65 -16.30 -1.73 -18.49
C GLU A 65 -16.62 -2.54 -17.22
N GLN A 66 -15.72 -3.44 -16.81
CA GLN A 66 -15.86 -4.30 -15.64
C GLN A 66 -14.98 -3.86 -14.47
N LEU A 67 -13.97 -3.03 -14.72
CA LEU A 67 -12.94 -2.64 -13.74
C LEU A 67 -13.57 -2.11 -12.44
N GLU A 68 -14.46 -1.13 -12.54
CA GLU A 68 -15.12 -0.55 -11.36
C GLU A 68 -15.97 -1.57 -10.60
N ARG A 69 -16.62 -2.51 -11.31
CA ARG A 69 -17.36 -3.59 -10.65
C ARG A 69 -16.41 -4.55 -9.92
N VAL A 70 -15.30 -4.92 -10.54
CA VAL A 70 -14.29 -5.79 -9.93
C VAL A 70 -13.68 -5.11 -8.72
N ARG A 71 -13.36 -3.82 -8.81
CA ARG A 71 -12.85 -3.01 -7.69
C ARG A 71 -13.80 -3.06 -6.49
N THR A 72 -15.06 -2.68 -6.66
CA THR A 72 -16.07 -2.71 -5.58
C THR A 72 -16.22 -4.10 -4.95
N LEU A 73 -16.20 -5.17 -5.76
CA LEU A 73 -16.27 -6.54 -5.24
C LEU A 73 -15.04 -6.90 -4.39
N GLN A 74 -13.85 -6.48 -4.83
CA GLN A 74 -12.62 -6.72 -4.09
C GLN A 74 -12.57 -5.89 -2.80
N GLU A 75 -13.01 -4.63 -2.83
CA GLU A 75 -13.09 -3.77 -1.63
C GLU A 75 -13.94 -4.42 -0.53
N GLY A 76 -15.16 -4.85 -0.87
CA GLY A 76 -16.04 -5.54 0.08
C GLY A 76 -15.46 -6.85 0.59
N THR A 77 -14.81 -7.63 -0.28
CA THR A 77 -14.15 -8.89 0.10
C THR A 77 -13.03 -8.66 1.12
N TRP A 78 -12.23 -7.61 0.93
CA TRP A 78 -11.14 -7.26 1.84
C TRP A 78 -11.64 -6.62 3.12
N GLN A 79 -12.66 -5.77 3.06
CA GLN A 79 -13.32 -5.23 4.24
C GLN A 79 -13.81 -6.36 5.16
N SER A 80 -14.62 -7.30 4.66
CA SER A 80 -15.15 -8.39 5.49
C SER A 80 -14.04 -9.28 6.06
N ARG A 81 -12.95 -9.50 5.31
CA ARG A 81 -11.81 -10.28 5.80
C ARG A 81 -11.07 -9.58 6.93
N LEU A 82 -10.85 -8.27 6.79
CA LEU A 82 -10.27 -7.44 7.83
C LEU A 82 -11.18 -7.43 9.06
N GLU A 83 -12.50 -7.29 8.92
CA GLU A 83 -13.46 -7.35 10.03
C GLU A 83 -13.29 -8.65 10.84
N VAL A 84 -13.32 -9.81 10.18
CA VAL A 84 -13.11 -11.12 10.81
C VAL A 84 -11.74 -11.23 11.49
N TRP A 85 -10.70 -10.69 10.85
CA TRP A 85 -9.36 -10.69 11.43
C TRP A 85 -9.29 -9.83 12.70
N PHE A 86 -9.85 -8.62 12.67
CA PHE A 86 -9.88 -7.70 13.81
C PHE A 86 -10.77 -8.22 14.95
N GLU A 87 -11.87 -8.91 14.63
CA GLU A 87 -12.74 -9.57 15.61
C GLU A 87 -12.04 -10.67 16.39
N SER A 88 -11.17 -11.45 15.72
CA SER A 88 -10.40 -12.54 16.35
C SER A 88 -9.10 -12.09 17.03
N ALA A 89 -8.69 -10.83 16.85
CA ALA A 89 -7.50 -10.26 17.48
C ALA A 89 -7.77 -9.84 18.93
N SER A 90 -6.78 -10.03 19.82
CA SER A 90 -6.81 -9.48 21.18
C SER A 90 -6.82 -7.95 21.17
N ASN A 91 -7.22 -7.31 22.26
CA ASN A 91 -7.31 -5.84 22.33
C ASN A 91 -5.96 -5.14 22.04
N GLU A 92 -4.86 -5.72 22.50
CA GLU A 92 -3.51 -5.17 22.27
C GLU A 92 -3.08 -5.29 20.81
N GLU A 93 -3.31 -6.47 20.20
CA GLU A 93 -3.05 -6.70 18.79
C GLU A 93 -3.92 -5.81 17.92
N ARG A 94 -5.20 -5.66 18.30
CA ARG A 94 -6.18 -4.82 17.61
C ARG A 94 -5.74 -3.37 17.52
N ALA A 95 -5.25 -2.79 18.62
CA ALA A 95 -4.78 -1.41 18.63
C ALA A 95 -3.53 -1.21 17.76
N ARG A 96 -2.55 -2.13 17.86
CA ARG A 96 -1.33 -2.09 17.05
C ARG A 96 -1.64 -2.26 15.55
N ALA A 97 -2.55 -3.17 15.24
CA ALA A 97 -2.97 -3.46 13.88
C ALA A 97 -3.77 -2.32 13.25
N ALA A 98 -4.63 -1.66 14.01
CA ALA A 98 -5.34 -0.48 13.54
C ALA A 98 -4.36 0.63 13.12
N ALA A 99 -3.32 0.87 13.93
CA ALA A 99 -2.29 1.85 13.61
C ALA A 99 -1.43 1.47 12.39
N GLU A 100 -1.12 0.19 12.21
CA GLU A 100 -0.45 -0.30 10.99
C GLU A 100 -1.34 -0.16 9.75
N LEU A 101 -2.61 -0.57 9.85
CA LEU A 101 -3.57 -0.47 8.75
C LEU A 101 -3.80 0.99 8.34
N GLN A 102 -3.89 1.91 9.29
CA GLN A 102 -3.94 3.35 9.00
C GLN A 102 -2.72 3.83 8.22
N ARG A 103 -1.50 3.40 8.58
CA ARG A 103 -0.30 3.74 7.82
C ARG A 103 -0.33 3.18 6.40
N LEU A 104 -0.84 1.96 6.21
CA LEU A 104 -1.02 1.37 4.89
C LEU A 104 -2.05 2.13 4.03
N ILE A 105 -3.14 2.57 4.65
CA ILE A 105 -4.16 3.40 3.99
C ILE A 105 -3.54 4.71 3.49
N GLU A 106 -2.72 5.38 4.29
CA GLU A 106 -2.06 6.62 3.86
C GLU A 106 -1.06 6.39 2.72
N VAL A 107 -0.36 5.26 2.72
CA VAL A 107 0.50 4.86 1.58
C VAL A 107 -0.32 4.66 0.31
N ALA A 108 -1.48 3.99 0.40
CA ALA A 108 -2.36 3.76 -0.74
C ALA A 108 -2.93 5.08 -1.31
N LYS A 109 -3.38 5.99 -0.45
CA LYS A 109 -3.83 7.34 -0.85
C LYS A 109 -2.72 8.15 -1.51
N GLY A 110 -1.50 8.06 -0.99
CA GLY A 110 -0.33 8.70 -1.59
C GLY A 110 0.01 8.15 -2.98
N ALA A 111 -0.28 6.86 -3.21
CA ALA A 111 -0.04 6.19 -4.49
C ALA A 111 -1.10 6.52 -5.57
N GLU A 112 -2.31 6.93 -5.18
CA GLU A 112 -3.32 7.47 -6.12
C GLU A 112 -2.96 8.84 -6.69
N SER A 113 -2.03 9.57 -6.05
CA SER A 113 -1.53 10.82 -6.63
C SER A 113 -0.70 10.47 -7.87
N PRO A 114 -1.13 10.84 -9.09
CA PRO A 114 -0.31 10.66 -10.28
C PRO A 114 0.90 11.57 -10.13
N GLY A 115 2.03 11.00 -9.70
CA GLY A 115 3.26 11.73 -9.40
C GLY A 115 3.03 12.85 -8.39
N THR A 116 3.30 12.61 -7.11
CA THR A 116 3.60 13.74 -6.23
C THR A 116 4.90 14.37 -6.76
N THR A 117 4.76 15.33 -7.68
CA THR A 117 5.84 16.22 -8.07
C THR A 117 6.27 16.91 -6.79
N TYR A 118 7.41 16.49 -6.26
CA TYR A 118 8.03 17.18 -5.14
C TYR A 118 8.37 18.60 -5.61
N GLN A 119 7.56 19.58 -5.21
CA GLN A 119 7.78 21.00 -5.52
C GLN A 119 8.64 21.65 -4.43
N GLY A 120 9.88 21.18 -4.29
CA GLY A 120 10.84 21.71 -3.34
C GLY A 120 12.28 21.49 -3.78
N ASP A 121 13.21 22.11 -3.07
CA ASP A 121 14.64 21.93 -3.33
C ASP A 121 15.14 20.59 -2.77
N VAL A 122 15.62 19.71 -3.65
CA VAL A 122 16.36 18.52 -3.24
C VAL A 122 17.85 18.87 -3.13
N ARG A 123 18.40 18.87 -1.91
CA ARG A 123 19.84 19.11 -1.67
C ARG A 123 20.56 17.78 -1.42
N GLN A 124 21.35 17.31 -2.38
CA GLN A 124 22.23 16.15 -2.21
C GLN A 124 23.64 16.61 -1.78
N ASN A 125 24.16 16.05 -0.69
CA ASN A 125 25.54 16.26 -0.24
C ASN A 125 26.32 14.95 -0.44
N VAL A 126 27.19 14.91 -1.46
CA VAL A 126 27.92 13.70 -1.84
C VAL A 126 29.42 13.91 -1.63
N LYS A 127 30.05 13.03 -0.84
CA LYS A 127 31.51 12.98 -0.66
C LYS A 127 32.08 11.81 -1.46
N ALA A 128 32.75 12.13 -2.57
CA ALA A 128 33.46 11.19 -3.40
C ALA A 128 34.98 11.32 -3.17
N SER A 129 35.75 10.23 -3.30
CA SER A 129 37.22 10.26 -3.19
C SER A 129 37.87 9.26 -4.15
N GLY A 130 39.12 9.51 -4.53
CA GLY A 130 39.81 8.71 -5.56
C GLY A 130 39.17 8.86 -6.94
N ASN A 131 39.00 7.75 -7.66
CA ASN A 131 38.43 7.72 -9.02
C ASN A 131 36.88 7.62 -9.05
N ALA A 132 36.20 8.09 -8.01
CA ALA A 132 34.76 7.98 -7.88
C ALA A 132 34.00 8.91 -8.85
N ARG A 133 32.91 8.40 -9.42
CA ARG A 133 32.00 9.14 -10.31
C ARG A 133 30.62 9.19 -9.68
N VAL A 134 29.98 10.35 -9.71
CA VAL A 134 28.60 10.55 -9.25
C VAL A 134 27.71 10.72 -10.46
N TYR A 135 26.69 9.88 -10.57
CA TYR A 135 25.67 9.96 -11.61
C TYR A 135 24.36 10.39 -10.97
N GLN A 136 23.79 11.49 -11.45
CA GLN A 136 22.45 11.93 -11.06
C GLN A 136 21.50 11.64 -12.22
N LEU A 137 20.50 10.80 -11.95
CA LEU A 137 19.43 10.47 -12.87
C LEU A 137 18.15 11.11 -12.34
N GLY A 138 17.57 12.03 -13.11
CA GLY A 138 16.27 12.63 -12.84
C GLY A 138 15.26 12.22 -13.89
N GLN A 139 13.99 12.08 -13.49
CA GLN A 139 12.87 11.96 -14.42
C GLN A 139 12.42 13.38 -14.82
N GLY A 140 12.35 13.68 -16.12
CA GLY A 140 11.99 15.00 -16.65
C GLY A 140 13.16 15.83 -17.19
N GLU A 141 12.90 17.08 -17.57
CA GLU A 141 13.89 17.99 -18.14
C GLU A 141 14.80 18.56 -17.03
N MET A 142 16.05 18.11 -16.98
CA MET A 142 17.04 18.64 -16.05
C MET A 142 17.68 19.91 -16.63
N ARG A 143 17.37 21.08 -16.06
CA ARG A 143 18.02 22.34 -16.42
C ARG A 143 19.20 22.57 -15.48
N ILE A 144 20.41 22.50 -16.03
CA ILE A 144 21.64 22.88 -15.34
C ILE A 144 21.90 24.35 -15.70
N SER A 145 21.93 25.22 -14.70
CA SER A 145 22.36 26.61 -14.87
C SER A 145 23.58 26.86 -13.99
N ASP A 146 24.58 27.55 -14.55
CA ASP A 146 25.62 28.17 -13.73
C ASP A 146 24.99 29.30 -12.91
N LYS A 147 25.32 29.36 -11.62
CA LYS A 147 24.95 30.48 -10.75
C LYS A 147 25.86 31.67 -11.00
#